data_AF-A0A2H9U5R4-F1
#
_entry.id   AF-A0A2H9U5R4-F1
#
_cell.length_a   1.000
_cell.length_b   1.000
_cell.length_c   1.000
_cell.angle_alpha   90.00
_cell.angle_beta   90.00
_cell.angle_gamma   90.00
#
_symmetry.space_group_name_H-M   'P 1'
#
loop_
_entity.id
_entity.type
_entity.pdbx_description
1 polymer ?
#
loop_
_entity_poly.entity_id
_entity_poly.type
_entity_poly.pdbx_seq_one_letter_code
_entity_poly.pdbx_strand_id
1 'polypeptide(L)'
;MIIESNLDSLLERYKNSFIAKEYPDENDDHDILMKVFGITPELKRENKQYWGRELGKLWESLVIEACRNLPSFQPALKIDNDEPCDLRVCRLAIDTKYRVGSGDAGTLKKFKAYGALLKEHEYNPVFLFLREDNLPAAITACRQGGWTIYTGKQSFDFIKNISGFDMEEYLTNRVQSYLINR
;
A
#
# COMPACT_ATOMS: atom_id res chain seq x y z
N MET A 1 9.71 9.64 47.77
CA MET A 1 11.09 10.01 47.41
C MET A 1 11.78 9.07 46.41
N ILE A 2 12.02 7.77 46.67
CA ILE A 2 12.69 6.88 45.67
C ILE A 2 11.82 6.62 44.42
N ILE A 3 10.51 6.43 44.61
CA ILE A 3 9.58 6.16 43.52
C ILE A 3 9.44 7.37 42.59
N GLU A 4 9.31 8.57 43.15
CA GLU A 4 9.19 9.82 42.38
C GLU A 4 10.46 10.08 41.55
N SER A 5 11.65 9.93 42.14
CA SER A 5 12.92 10.09 41.42
C SER A 5 13.09 9.10 40.25
N ASN A 6 12.60 7.87 40.41
CA ASN A 6 12.60 6.87 39.33
C ASN A 6 11.61 7.22 38.21
N LEU A 7 10.42 7.74 38.57
CA LEU A 7 9.43 8.19 37.60
C LEU A 7 9.93 9.42 36.84
N ASP A 8 10.55 10.38 37.52
CA ASP A 8 11.12 11.58 36.89
C ASP A 8 12.24 11.21 35.91
N SER A 9 13.11 10.26 36.29
CA SER A 9 14.16 9.74 35.40
C SER A 9 13.58 9.03 34.17
N LEU A 10 12.48 8.30 34.34
CA LEU A 10 11.77 7.66 33.24
C LEU A 10 11.16 8.70 32.29
N LEU A 11 10.51 9.72 32.84
CA LEU A 11 9.90 10.81 32.07
C LEU A 11 10.97 11.60 31.32
N GLU A 12 12.11 11.91 31.94
CA GLU A 12 13.21 12.63 31.28
C GLU A 12 13.82 11.80 30.13
N ARG A 13 13.95 10.48 30.31
CA ARG A 13 14.37 9.57 29.23
C ARG A 13 13.39 9.60 28.06
N TYR A 14 12.09 9.58 28.32
CA TYR A 14 11.08 9.65 27.27
C TYR A 14 11.01 11.02 26.61
N LYS A 15 11.14 12.11 27.37
CA LYS A 15 11.26 13.47 26.83
C LYS A 15 12.44 13.58 25.86
N ASN A 16 13.61 13.08 26.24
CA ASN A 16 14.78 13.05 25.35
C ASN A 16 14.54 12.20 24.10
N SER A 17 13.87 11.05 24.26
CA SER A 17 13.46 10.19 23.13
C SER A 17 12.47 10.89 22.18
N PHE A 18 11.54 11.67 22.72
CA PHE A 18 10.57 12.43 21.91
C PHE A 18 11.22 13.59 21.16
N ILE A 19 12.17 14.29 21.79
CA ILE A 19 12.93 15.38 21.16
C ILE A 19 13.88 14.84 20.09
N ALA A 20 14.55 13.72 20.36
CA ALA A 20 15.49 13.09 19.42
C ALA A 20 14.79 12.41 18.24
N LYS A 21 13.46 12.33 18.25
CA LYS A 21 12.70 11.77 17.14
C LYS A 21 12.65 12.79 16.02
N GLU A 22 13.56 12.65 15.07
CA GLU A 22 13.48 13.36 13.80
C GLU A 22 12.18 12.93 13.10
N TYR A 23 11.25 13.86 13.00
CA TYR A 23 10.17 13.76 12.05
C TYR A 23 10.79 14.12 10.70
N PRO A 24 10.98 13.18 9.75
CA PRO A 24 11.30 13.58 8.40
C PRO A 24 10.24 14.59 7.95
N ASP A 25 10.63 15.61 7.17
CA ASP A 25 9.72 16.60 6.61
C ASP A 25 8.40 15.91 6.23
N GLU A 26 7.29 16.40 6.80
CA GLU A 26 6.01 15.70 6.65
C GLU A 26 5.75 15.48 5.17
N ASN A 27 5.42 14.23 4.80
CA ASN A 27 5.25 13.86 3.41
C ASN A 27 3.99 14.57 2.85
N ASP A 28 4.22 15.74 2.25
CA ASP A 28 3.26 16.55 1.50
C ASP A 28 3.07 16.02 0.05
N ASP A 29 3.53 14.80 -0.24
CA ASP A 29 3.40 14.24 -1.59
C ASP A 29 1.92 14.04 -1.94
N HIS A 30 1.57 14.62 -3.08
CA HIS A 30 0.32 14.38 -3.76
C HIS A 30 0.50 13.22 -4.74
N ASP A 31 -0.13 12.08 -4.45
CA ASP A 31 -0.27 11.03 -5.46
C ASP A 31 -1.40 11.34 -6.46
N ILE A 32 -1.46 10.55 -7.53
CA ILE A 32 -2.41 10.76 -8.62
C ILE A 32 -3.87 10.59 -8.19
N LEU A 33 -4.18 9.70 -7.24
CA LEU A 33 -5.55 9.53 -6.74
C LEU A 33 -5.96 10.76 -5.92
N MET A 34 -5.06 11.27 -5.06
CA MET A 34 -5.30 12.53 -4.36
C MET A 34 -5.62 13.68 -5.33
N LYS A 35 -4.88 13.79 -6.44
CA LYS A 35 -5.10 14.83 -7.46
C LYS A 35 -6.43 14.70 -8.18
N VAL A 36 -6.91 13.48 -8.44
CA VAL A 36 -8.23 13.24 -9.07
C VAL A 36 -9.38 13.79 -8.21
N PHE A 37 -9.30 13.62 -6.89
CA PHE A 37 -10.35 14.02 -5.95
C PHE A 37 -10.12 15.39 -5.28
N GLY A 38 -8.99 16.05 -5.56
CA GLY A 38 -8.61 17.29 -4.90
C GLY A 38 -8.29 17.12 -3.41
N ILE A 39 -7.88 15.92 -2.98
CA ILE A 39 -7.51 15.66 -1.60
C ILE A 39 -6.13 16.24 -1.35
N THR A 40 -6.03 17.27 -0.51
CA THR A 40 -4.75 17.86 -0.13
C THR A 40 -4.08 17.06 1.00
N PRO A 41 -2.76 17.20 1.21
CA PRO A 41 -2.05 16.65 2.36
C PRO A 41 -2.67 17.11 3.69
N GLU A 42 -3.14 18.35 3.79
CA GLU A 42 -3.83 18.88 4.98
C GLU A 42 -5.12 18.09 5.26
N LEU A 43 -5.97 17.94 4.24
CA LEU A 43 -7.21 17.16 4.37
C LEU A 43 -6.92 15.71 4.74
N LYS A 44 -5.85 15.15 4.18
CA LYS A 44 -5.39 13.80 4.49
C LYS A 44 -4.88 13.68 5.93
N ARG A 45 -4.18 14.70 6.43
CA ARG A 45 -3.64 14.76 7.80
C ARG A 45 -4.74 14.72 8.85
N GLU A 46 -5.90 15.32 8.59
CA GLU A 46 -7.06 15.27 9.50
C GLU A 46 -7.43 13.84 9.89
N ASN A 47 -7.35 12.90 8.96
CA ASN A 47 -7.61 11.49 9.23
C ASN A 47 -6.76 10.56 8.33
N LYS A 48 -5.46 10.48 8.65
CA LYS A 48 -4.47 9.71 7.87
C LYS A 48 -4.89 8.25 7.65
N GLN A 49 -5.50 7.63 8.66
CA GLN A 49 -5.92 6.23 8.60
C GLN A 49 -7.12 6.02 7.69
N TYR A 50 -8.13 6.88 7.77
CA TYR A 50 -9.31 6.82 6.89
C TYR A 50 -8.90 7.00 5.43
N TRP A 51 -8.18 8.08 5.12
CA TRP A 51 -7.77 8.35 3.75
C TRP A 51 -6.83 7.29 3.19
N GLY A 52 -5.93 6.75 4.02
CA GLY A 52 -5.09 5.62 3.62
C GLY A 52 -5.90 4.36 3.24
N ARG A 53 -7.01 4.10 3.93
CA ARG A 53 -7.91 2.97 3.62
C ARG A 53 -8.74 3.22 2.36
N GLU A 54 -9.34 4.39 2.23
CA GLU A 54 -10.17 4.75 1.07
C GLU A 54 -9.35 4.78 -0.22
N LEU A 55 -8.21 5.46 -0.21
CA LEU A 55 -7.32 5.53 -1.37
C LEU A 55 -6.73 4.15 -1.71
N GLY A 56 -6.46 3.32 -0.69
CA GLY A 56 -6.05 1.93 -0.90
C GLY A 56 -7.14 1.08 -1.54
N LYS A 57 -8.39 1.20 -1.09
CA LYS A 57 -9.49 0.43 -1.68
C LYS A 57 -9.83 0.89 -3.09
N LEU A 58 -9.72 2.18 -3.36
CA LEU A 58 -9.85 2.72 -4.71
C LEU A 58 -8.75 2.16 -5.61
N TRP A 59 -7.50 2.15 -5.16
CA TRP A 59 -6.38 1.58 -5.91
C TRP A 59 -6.63 0.11 -6.27
N GLU A 60 -7.01 -0.71 -5.30
CA GLU A 60 -7.40 -2.11 -5.51
C GLU A 60 -8.49 -2.25 -6.58
N SER A 61 -9.56 -1.46 -6.44
CA SER A 61 -10.72 -1.50 -7.34
C SER A 61 -10.35 -1.12 -8.78
N LEU A 62 -9.48 -0.13 -8.96
CA LEU A 62 -8.99 0.29 -10.27
C LEU A 62 -8.17 -0.81 -10.95
N VAL A 63 -7.28 -1.47 -10.20
CA VAL A 63 -6.45 -2.58 -10.72
C VAL A 63 -7.32 -3.76 -11.14
N ILE A 64 -8.30 -4.13 -10.31
CA ILE A 64 -9.28 -5.17 -10.63
C ILE A 64 -10.04 -4.82 -11.90
N GLU A 65 -10.55 -3.60 -12.00
CA GLU A 65 -11.35 -3.18 -13.15
C GLU A 65 -10.54 -3.14 -14.45
N ALA A 66 -9.29 -2.69 -14.40
CA ALA A 66 -8.38 -2.74 -15.55
C ALA A 66 -8.15 -4.16 -16.06
N CYS A 67 -8.19 -5.17 -15.18
CA CYS A 67 -7.93 -6.55 -15.53
C CYS A 67 -9.21 -7.38 -15.79
N ARG A 68 -10.39 -6.90 -15.40
CA ARG A 68 -11.64 -7.69 -15.31
C ARG A 68 -12.04 -8.39 -16.60
N ASN A 69 -11.79 -7.76 -17.75
CA ASN A 69 -12.19 -8.26 -19.06
C ASN A 69 -11.11 -9.11 -19.75
N LEU A 70 -9.97 -9.36 -19.09
CA LEU A 70 -8.95 -10.25 -19.64
C LEU A 70 -9.45 -11.70 -19.65
N PRO A 71 -9.23 -12.48 -20.72
CA PRO A 71 -9.67 -13.88 -20.78
C PRO A 71 -9.11 -14.77 -19.66
N SER A 72 -7.94 -14.40 -19.12
CA SER A 72 -7.24 -15.11 -18.06
C SER A 72 -7.48 -14.51 -16.66
N PHE A 73 -8.38 -13.52 -16.56
CA PHE A 73 -8.75 -12.93 -15.29
C PHE A 73 -9.44 -13.96 -14.40
N GLN A 74 -9.03 -13.94 -13.13
CA GLN A 74 -9.70 -14.66 -12.06
C GLN A 74 -9.77 -13.73 -10.84
N PRO A 75 -10.86 -13.80 -10.05
CA PRO A 75 -10.96 -13.04 -8.80
C PRO A 75 -9.91 -13.50 -7.79
N ALA A 76 -9.89 -12.89 -6.60
CA ALA A 76 -9.08 -13.33 -5.46
C ALA A 76 -9.09 -14.86 -5.28
N LEU A 77 -7.92 -15.43 -4.97
CA LEU A 77 -7.83 -16.82 -4.53
C LEU A 77 -8.42 -16.90 -3.12
N LYS A 78 -9.31 -17.87 -2.87
CA LYS A 78 -9.82 -18.15 -1.52
C LYS A 78 -9.25 -19.49 -1.06
N ILE A 79 -8.54 -19.48 0.05
CA ILE A 79 -8.02 -20.69 0.72
C ILE A 79 -8.53 -20.62 2.15
N ASP A 80 -9.43 -21.53 2.51
CA ASP A 80 -10.15 -21.51 3.78
C ASP A 80 -10.80 -20.14 4.05
N ASN A 81 -10.32 -19.41 5.06
CA ASN A 81 -10.80 -18.09 5.46
C ASN A 81 -9.90 -16.95 4.98
N ASP A 82 -8.87 -17.24 4.19
CA ASP A 82 -7.87 -16.28 3.73
C ASP A 82 -8.00 -15.98 2.24
N GLU A 83 -7.72 -14.73 1.89
CA GLU A 83 -7.58 -14.23 0.52
C GLU A 83 -6.15 -13.71 0.35
N PRO A 84 -5.20 -14.55 -0.11
CA PRO A 84 -3.78 -14.18 -0.18
C PRO A 84 -3.44 -13.15 -1.27
N CYS A 85 -4.38 -12.83 -2.15
CA CYS A 85 -4.23 -11.83 -3.20
C CYS A 85 -5.59 -11.26 -3.64
N ASP A 86 -5.62 -10.05 -4.16
CA ASP A 86 -6.84 -9.35 -4.60
C ASP A 86 -7.40 -9.90 -5.93
N LEU A 87 -6.50 -10.29 -6.84
CA LEU A 87 -6.86 -10.83 -8.16
C LEU A 87 -5.78 -11.73 -8.74
N ARG A 88 -6.13 -12.46 -9.81
CA ARG A 88 -5.18 -13.25 -10.59
C ARG A 88 -5.36 -13.03 -12.08
N VAL A 89 -4.25 -13.07 -12.81
CA VAL A 89 -4.22 -12.98 -14.27
C VAL A 89 -3.15 -13.94 -14.78
N CYS A 90 -3.54 -14.93 -15.58
CA CYS A 90 -2.66 -16.04 -15.95
C CYS A 90 -2.07 -16.73 -14.70
N ARG A 91 -0.74 -16.76 -14.56
CA ARG A 91 -0.03 -17.26 -13.37
C ARG A 91 0.33 -16.16 -12.38
N LEU A 92 -0.14 -14.93 -12.54
CA LEU A 92 0.13 -13.83 -11.62
C LEU A 92 -0.92 -13.86 -10.51
N ALA A 93 -0.47 -13.82 -9.26
CA ALA A 93 -1.33 -13.52 -8.11
C ALA A 93 -0.98 -12.12 -7.60
N ILE A 94 -1.89 -11.18 -7.79
CA ILE A 94 -1.64 -9.75 -7.62
C ILE A 94 -2.34 -9.30 -6.34
N ASP A 95 -1.57 -8.66 -5.47
CA ASP A 95 -2.08 -7.96 -4.31
C ASP A 95 -1.69 -6.48 -4.42
N THR A 96 -2.61 -5.60 -4.07
CA THR A 96 -2.46 -4.16 -4.22
C THR A 96 -2.36 -3.52 -2.84
N LYS A 97 -1.49 -2.51 -2.72
CA LYS A 97 -1.47 -1.67 -1.52
C LYS A 97 -1.24 -0.22 -1.92
N TYR A 98 -1.79 0.66 -1.10
CA TYR A 98 -1.52 2.09 -1.24
C TYR A 98 -0.05 2.41 -0.91
N ARG A 99 0.44 1.86 0.21
CA ARG A 99 1.84 1.84 0.68
C ARG A 99 2.01 0.76 1.75
N VAL A 100 3.24 0.45 2.14
CA VAL A 100 3.56 -0.43 3.29
C VAL A 100 4.44 0.28 4.33
N GLY A 101 4.18 0.06 5.63
CA GLY A 101 4.82 0.77 6.75
C GLY A 101 5.19 -0.10 7.95
N SER A 102 5.57 0.55 9.06
CA SER A 102 6.00 -0.12 10.31
C SER A 102 4.84 -0.67 11.15
N GLY A 103 3.62 -0.16 10.96
CA GLY A 103 2.41 -0.66 11.63
C GLY A 103 1.98 -2.05 11.18
N ASP A 104 2.65 -2.61 10.18
CA ASP A 104 2.26 -3.83 9.48
C ASP A 104 2.92 -5.10 10.03
N ALA A 105 3.56 -5.12 11.20
CA ALA A 105 4.35 -6.29 11.64
C ALA A 105 3.60 -7.63 11.57
N GLY A 106 2.33 -7.68 12.00
CA GLY A 106 1.47 -8.85 11.84
C GLY A 106 1.09 -9.13 10.38
N THR A 107 0.83 -8.06 9.62
CA THR A 107 0.55 -8.09 8.18
C THR A 107 1.74 -8.60 7.36
N LEU A 108 2.97 -8.20 7.67
CA LEU A 108 4.20 -8.63 7.00
C LEU A 108 4.45 -10.12 7.21
N LYS A 109 4.15 -10.64 8.41
CA LYS A 109 4.18 -12.09 8.67
C LYS A 109 3.18 -12.82 7.77
N LYS A 110 1.97 -12.27 7.63
CA LYS A 110 0.96 -12.82 6.69
C LYS A 110 1.41 -12.75 5.24
N PHE A 111 1.93 -11.61 4.78
CA PHE A 111 2.45 -11.47 3.41
C PHE A 111 3.55 -12.48 3.13
N LYS A 112 4.47 -12.70 4.07
CA LYS A 112 5.50 -13.74 3.92
C LYS A 112 4.90 -15.13 3.73
N ALA A 113 3.89 -15.48 4.53
CA ALA A 113 3.20 -16.76 4.42
C ALA A 113 2.41 -16.88 3.11
N TYR A 114 1.66 -15.85 2.72
CA TYR A 114 0.88 -15.83 1.48
C TYR A 114 1.76 -15.91 0.23
N GLY A 115 2.92 -15.26 0.23
CA GLY A 115 3.85 -15.36 -0.91
C GLY A 115 4.37 -16.78 -1.13
N ALA A 116 4.62 -17.54 -0.06
CA ALA A 116 4.98 -18.95 -0.14
C ALA A 116 3.79 -19.80 -0.62
N LEU A 117 2.62 -19.61 0.00
CA LEU A 117 1.38 -20.33 -0.34
C LEU A 117 1.00 -20.16 -1.82
N LEU A 118 1.05 -18.93 -2.33
CA LEU A 118 0.76 -18.65 -3.73
C LEU A 118 1.70 -19.40 -4.69
N LYS A 119 2.98 -19.54 -4.34
CA LYS A 119 3.94 -20.32 -5.12
C LYS A 119 3.67 -21.81 -5.08
N GLU A 120 3.23 -22.35 -3.94
CA GLU A 120 2.79 -23.75 -3.82
C GLU A 120 1.59 -24.03 -4.75
N HIS A 121 0.75 -23.03 -4.97
CA HIS A 121 -0.35 -23.05 -5.95
C HIS A 121 0.07 -22.62 -7.37
N GLU A 122 1.37 -22.66 -7.70
CA GLU A 122 1.94 -22.36 -9.02
C GLU A 122 1.70 -20.91 -9.52
N TYR A 123 1.41 -19.98 -8.62
CA TYR A 123 1.33 -18.55 -8.94
C TYR A 123 2.65 -17.81 -8.66
N ASN A 124 2.86 -16.73 -9.41
CA ASN A 124 3.89 -15.74 -9.23
C ASN A 124 3.30 -14.57 -8.41
N PRO A 125 3.67 -14.40 -7.12
CA PRO A 125 3.13 -13.34 -6.28
C PRO A 125 3.68 -11.96 -6.68
N VAL A 126 2.79 -11.00 -6.85
CA VAL A 126 3.10 -9.62 -7.25
C VAL A 126 2.42 -8.63 -6.32
N PHE A 127 3.18 -7.68 -5.79
CA PHE A 127 2.64 -6.49 -5.15
C PHE A 127 2.67 -5.30 -6.12
N LEU A 128 1.53 -4.59 -6.20
CA LEU A 128 1.42 -3.30 -6.87
C LEU A 128 1.19 -2.20 -5.84
N PHE A 129 2.24 -1.45 -5.55
CA PHE A 129 2.18 -0.31 -4.64
C PHE A 129 1.97 0.98 -5.40
N LEU A 130 0.97 1.76 -5.02
CA LEU A 130 0.72 3.05 -5.66
C LEU A 130 1.81 4.05 -5.31
N ARG A 131 2.16 4.18 -4.03
CA ARG A 131 3.16 5.14 -3.58
C ARG A 131 4.56 4.54 -3.52
N GLU A 132 5.57 5.42 -3.50
CA GLU A 132 6.99 5.05 -3.46
C GLU A 132 7.61 5.19 -2.05
N ASP A 133 6.97 5.92 -1.14
CA ASP A 133 7.40 6.20 0.24
C ASP A 133 7.23 5.00 1.21
N ASN A 134 7.37 3.78 0.70
CA ASN A 134 7.27 2.54 1.46
C ASN A 134 8.44 2.38 2.43
N LEU A 135 8.20 1.75 3.60
CA LEU A 135 9.27 1.47 4.55
C LEU A 135 10.24 0.41 3.96
N PRO A 136 11.56 0.67 3.84
CA PRO A 136 12.50 -0.26 3.20
C PRO A 136 12.55 -1.66 3.85
N ALA A 137 12.41 -1.71 5.17
CA ALA A 137 12.37 -2.98 5.91
C ALA A 137 11.14 -3.83 5.54
N ALA A 138 9.99 -3.18 5.32
CA ALA A 138 8.77 -3.86 4.88
C ALA A 138 8.89 -4.39 3.46
N ILE A 139 9.45 -3.60 2.53
CA ILE A 139 9.77 -4.04 1.16
C ILE A 139 10.67 -5.28 1.19
N THR A 140 11.71 -5.25 2.02
CA THR A 140 12.64 -6.37 2.18
C THR A 140 11.94 -7.62 2.68
N ALA A 141 11.07 -7.50 3.69
CA ALA A 141 10.29 -8.61 4.22
C ALA A 141 9.36 -9.23 3.15
N CYS A 142 8.68 -8.41 2.34
CA CYS A 142 7.83 -8.89 1.24
C CYS A 142 8.67 -9.64 0.18
N ARG A 143 9.83 -9.10 -0.23
CA ARG A 143 10.73 -9.78 -1.17
C ARG A 143 11.22 -11.13 -0.63
N GLN A 144 11.58 -11.20 0.65
CA GLN A 144 11.94 -12.45 1.32
C GLN A 144 10.78 -13.45 1.40
N GLY A 145 9.53 -12.96 1.37
CA GLY A 145 8.32 -13.78 1.22
C GLY A 145 8.07 -14.28 -0.20
N GLY A 146 8.94 -13.93 -1.15
CA GLY A 146 8.84 -14.39 -2.53
C GLY A 146 8.03 -13.49 -3.46
N TRP A 147 7.65 -12.30 -3.01
CA TRP A 147 6.91 -11.32 -3.81
C TRP A 147 7.82 -10.55 -4.76
N THR A 148 7.35 -10.40 -6.00
CA THR A 148 7.83 -9.34 -6.90
C THR A 148 7.09 -8.06 -6.55
N ILE A 149 7.78 -6.91 -6.53
CA ILE A 149 7.19 -5.65 -6.07
C ILE A 149 7.41 -4.58 -7.13
N TYR A 150 6.33 -3.91 -7.50
CA TYR A 150 6.34 -2.70 -8.31
C TYR A 150 5.80 -1.53 -7.47
N THR A 151 6.39 -0.35 -7.64
CA THR A 151 6.02 0.87 -6.90
C THR A 151 5.83 2.03 -7.86
N GLY A 152 4.89 2.94 -7.57
CA GLY A 152 4.73 4.18 -8.33
C GLY A 152 4.51 3.91 -9.81
N LYS A 153 5.34 4.54 -10.65
CA LYS A 153 5.28 4.38 -12.10
C LYS A 153 5.36 2.91 -12.54
N GLN A 154 6.16 2.10 -11.86
CA GLN A 154 6.33 0.69 -12.23
C GLN A 154 5.03 -0.10 -12.10
N SER A 155 4.17 0.26 -11.14
CA SER A 155 2.86 -0.37 -10.98
C SER A 155 1.95 -0.03 -12.15
N PHE A 156 1.97 1.22 -12.62
CA PHE A 156 1.22 1.64 -13.80
C PHE A 156 1.71 0.96 -15.07
N ASP A 157 3.03 0.93 -15.28
CA ASP A 157 3.64 0.25 -16.43
C ASP A 157 3.28 -1.25 -16.42
N PHE A 158 3.32 -1.89 -15.25
CA PHE A 158 2.90 -3.28 -15.08
C PHE A 158 1.44 -3.48 -15.50
N ILE A 159 0.52 -2.66 -14.97
CA ILE A 159 -0.91 -2.73 -15.30
C ILE A 159 -1.12 -2.55 -16.80
N LYS A 160 -0.50 -1.55 -17.42
CA LYS A 160 -0.58 -1.31 -18.86
C LYS A 160 -0.10 -2.51 -19.66
N ASN A 161 1.01 -3.13 -19.25
CA ASN A 161 1.56 -4.30 -19.92
C ASN A 161 0.64 -5.53 -19.82
N ILE A 162 0.00 -5.76 -18.67
CA ILE A 162 -0.85 -6.96 -18.50
C ILE A 162 -2.27 -6.77 -19.02
N SER A 163 -2.80 -5.55 -18.98
CA SER A 163 -4.20 -5.25 -19.31
C SER A 163 -4.40 -4.55 -20.64
N GLY A 164 -3.35 -3.92 -21.19
CA GLY A 164 -3.45 -3.00 -22.32
C GLY A 164 -4.05 -1.64 -21.97
N PHE A 165 -4.46 -1.40 -20.72
CA PHE A 165 -5.09 -0.16 -20.29
C PHE A 165 -4.07 0.81 -19.67
N ASP A 166 -3.98 2.02 -20.23
CA ASP A 166 -3.15 3.09 -19.66
C ASP A 166 -3.87 3.80 -18.51
N MET A 167 -3.74 3.23 -17.32
CA MET A 167 -4.36 3.76 -16.10
C MET A 167 -3.73 5.10 -15.66
N GLU A 168 -2.42 5.29 -15.88
CA GLU A 168 -1.73 6.52 -15.51
C GLU A 168 -2.27 7.69 -16.34
N GLU A 169 -2.37 7.52 -17.66
CA GLU A 169 -2.95 8.51 -18.56
C GLU A 169 -4.45 8.75 -18.24
N TYR A 170 -5.21 7.67 -18.01
CA TYR A 170 -6.62 7.77 -17.65
C TYR A 170 -6.88 8.64 -16.41
N LEU A 171 -6.09 8.45 -15.36
CA LEU A 171 -6.20 9.20 -14.10
C LEU A 171 -5.65 10.62 -14.25
N THR A 172 -4.57 10.80 -15.01
CA THR A 172 -3.99 12.13 -15.30
C THR A 172 -5.01 13.04 -15.99
N ASN A 173 -5.76 12.48 -16.95
CA ASN A 173 -6.83 13.18 -17.66
C ASN A 173 -8.07 13.49 -16.80
N ARG A 174 -8.09 13.03 -15.54
CA ARG A 174 -9.19 13.22 -14.57
C ARG A 174 -8.79 13.97 -13.32
N VAL A 175 -7.59 14.54 -13.30
CA VAL A 175 -7.16 15.43 -12.21
C VAL A 175 -8.22 16.51 -12.00
N GLN A 176 -8.64 16.69 -10.74
CA GLN A 176 -9.69 17.62 -10.33
C GLN A 176 -11.06 17.43 -10.99
N SER A 177 -11.33 16.28 -11.61
CA SER A 177 -12.64 15.99 -12.22
C SER A 177 -13.66 15.47 -11.21
N TYR A 178 -13.21 15.03 -10.03
CA TYR A 178 -14.05 14.43 -8.98
C TYR A 178 -13.82 15.11 -7.61
N LEU A 179 -13.72 16.44 -7.61
CA LEU A 179 -13.45 17.23 -6.40
C LEU A 179 -14.43 16.88 -5.28
N ILE A 180 -13.89 16.57 -4.10
CA ILE A 180 -14.68 16.40 -2.88
C ILE A 180 -14.88 17.79 -2.27
N ASN A 181 -16.07 18.35 -2.45
CA ASN A 181 -16.46 19.57 -1.74
C ASN A 181 -16.87 19.21 -0.31
N ARG A 182 -16.28 19.88 0.67
CA ARG A 182 -16.72 19.88 2.06
C ARG A 182 -17.30 21.23 2.43
#